data_AF-A0A940RDU4-F1
#
_entry.id   AF-A0A940RDU4-F1
#
_cell.length_a   1.000
_cell.length_b   1.000
_cell.length_c   1.000
_cell.angle_alpha   90.00
_cell.angle_beta   90.00
_cell.angle_gamma   90.00
#
_symmetry.space_group_name_H-M   'P 1'
#
loop_
_entity.id
_entity.type
_entity.pdbx_description
1 polymer ?
#
loop_
_entity_poly.entity_id
_entity_poly.type
_entity_poly.pdbx_seq_one_letter_code
_entity_poly.pdbx_strand_id
1 'polypeptide(L)'
;MHWTQVINPFGNILLSSLVAVIPIAFIFWALIVKKMKGYVASLLVLAISLFIAILCYRMPVSLAVLSTLHGGLYGLFPICWIVIMAVFLFDITVKSGQLEVIKHFMASITSDRRLQALL
;
A
#
# COMPACT_ATOMS: atom_id res chain seq x y z
N MET A 1 21.14 -18.44 -5.13
CA MET A 1 20.09 -19.41 -5.49
C MET A 1 19.15 -18.74 -6.47
N HIS A 2 18.95 -19.31 -7.67
CA HIS A 2 17.96 -18.80 -8.61
C HIS A 2 16.69 -19.65 -8.48
N TRP A 3 15.60 -19.03 -8.04
CA TRP A 3 14.26 -19.61 -8.10
C TRP A 3 13.51 -18.92 -9.21
N THR A 4 12.94 -19.70 -10.12
CA THR A 4 12.09 -19.21 -11.19
C THR A 4 10.63 -19.40 -10.79
N GLN A 5 9.84 -18.33 -10.90
CA GLN A 5 8.43 -18.39 -10.54
C GLN A 5 7.67 -19.31 -11.49
N VAL A 6 7.03 -20.33 -10.94
CA VAL A 6 6.15 -21.22 -11.70
C VAL A 6 4.78 -20.56 -11.81
N ILE A 7 4.39 -20.17 -13.03
CA ILE A 7 3.13 -19.45 -13.30
C ILE A 7 1.91 -20.39 -13.15
N ASN A 8 2.09 -21.68 -13.44
CA ASN A 8 1.01 -22.68 -13.43
C ASN A 8 1.33 -23.88 -12.53
N PRO A 9 1.32 -23.70 -11.19
CA PRO A 9 1.61 -24.78 -10.25
C PRO A 9 0.62 -25.96 -10.29
N PHE A 10 -0.61 -25.73 -10.78
CA PHE A 10 -1.68 -26.74 -10.78
C PHE A 10 -1.97 -27.35 -12.16
N GLY A 11 -1.21 -27.01 -13.20
CA GLY A 11 -1.49 -27.42 -14.58
C GLY A 11 -2.69 -26.71 -15.23
N ASN A 12 -3.53 -26.03 -14.45
CA ASN A 12 -4.61 -25.17 -14.94
C ASN A 12 -4.40 -23.71 -14.50
N ILE A 13 -4.37 -22.81 -15.49
CA ILE A 13 -4.19 -21.37 -15.28
C ILE A 13 -5.32 -20.77 -14.46
N LEU A 14 -6.58 -21.19 -14.68
CA LEU A 14 -7.74 -20.66 -13.95
C LEU A 14 -7.61 -20.95 -12.45
N LEU A 15 -7.26 -22.18 -12.08
CA LEU A 15 -7.07 -22.57 -10.68
C LEU A 15 -5.89 -21.80 -10.06
N SER A 16 -4.79 -21.64 -10.79
CA SER A 16 -3.63 -20.89 -10.33
C SER A 16 -3.95 -19.41 -10.11
N SER A 17 -4.74 -18.80 -11.00
CA SER A 17 -5.21 -17.41 -10.86
C SER A 17 -6.16 -17.24 -9.68
N LEU A 18 -7.09 -18.18 -9.45
CA LEU A 18 -7.99 -18.12 -8.31
C LEU A 18 -7.23 -18.15 -6.98
N VAL A 19 -6.22 -19.01 -6.87
CA VAL A 19 -5.36 -19.06 -5.67
C VAL A 19 -4.55 -17.77 -5.49
N ALA A 20 -4.02 -17.20 -6.57
CA ALA A 20 -3.27 -15.95 -6.54
C ALA A 20 -4.11 -14.74 -6.08
N VAL A 21 -5.43 -14.76 -6.31
CA VAL A 21 -6.35 -13.67 -5.93
C VAL A 21 -6.70 -13.71 -4.42
N ILE A 22 -6.53 -14.84 -3.73
CA ILE A 22 -6.95 -15.02 -2.33
C ILE A 22 -6.42 -13.89 -1.40
N PRO A 23 -5.11 -13.55 -1.38
CA PRO A 23 -4.60 -12.50 -0.49
C PRO A 23 -5.20 -11.13 -0.81
N ILE A 24 -5.46 -10.86 -2.09
CA ILE A 24 -6.03 -9.60 -2.58
C ILE A 24 -7.49 -9.50 -2.13
N ALA A 25 -8.29 -10.54 -2.36
CA ALA A 25 -9.68 -10.57 -1.91
C ALA A 25 -9.78 -10.42 -0.38
N PHE A 26 -8.86 -11.05 0.36
CA PHE A 26 -8.82 -10.97 1.81
C PHE A 26 -8.50 -9.56 2.33
N ILE A 27 -7.54 -8.84 1.74
CA ILE A 27 -7.23 -7.47 2.19
C ILE A 27 -8.41 -6.52 1.96
N PHE A 28 -9.09 -6.64 0.81
CA PHE A 28 -10.28 -5.84 0.52
C PHE A 28 -11.41 -6.13 1.51
N TRP A 29 -11.68 -7.40 1.78
CA TRP A 29 -12.68 -7.80 2.77
C TRP A 29 -12.33 -7.28 4.18
N ALA A 30 -11.07 -7.41 4.60
CA ALA A 30 -10.60 -7.00 5.92
C ALA A 30 -10.72 -5.48 6.14
N LEU A 31 -10.46 -4.68 5.09
CA LEU A 31 -10.51 -3.22 5.17
C LEU A 31 -11.91 -2.65 4.96
N ILE A 32 -12.64 -3.13 3.93
CA ILE A 32 -13.94 -2.56 3.55
C ILE A 32 -15.05 -3.08 4.48
N VAL A 33 -15.13 -4.41 4.65
CA VAL A 33 -16.23 -5.05 5.37
C VAL A 33 -15.95 -5.05 6.87
N LYS A 34 -14.79 -5.58 7.26
CA LYS A 34 -14.45 -5.77 8.67
C LYS A 34 -13.84 -4.52 9.32
N LYS A 35 -13.52 -3.47 8.55
CA LYS A 35 -12.95 -2.19 8.99
C LYS A 35 -11.79 -2.37 9.99
N MET A 36 -10.92 -3.33 9.72
CA MET A 36 -9.78 -3.61 10.60
C MET A 36 -8.77 -2.46 10.54
N LYS A 37 -8.00 -2.30 11.62
CA LYS A 37 -6.82 -1.44 11.61
C LYS A 37 -5.85 -1.93 10.52
N GLY A 38 -5.39 -1.01 9.67
CA GLY A 38 -4.60 -1.35 8.47
C GLY A 38 -3.37 -2.21 8.77
N TYR A 39 -2.67 -1.95 9.88
CA TYR A 39 -1.50 -2.73 10.30
C TYR A 39 -1.82 -4.19 10.66
N VAL A 40 -3.03 -4.48 11.17
CA VAL A 40 -3.44 -5.86 11.48
C VAL A 40 -3.83 -6.58 10.20
N ALA A 41 -4.59 -5.89 9.33
CA ALA A 41 -5.00 -6.45 8.05
C ALA A 41 -3.78 -6.82 7.19
N SER A 42 -2.80 -5.93 7.08
CA SER A 42 -1.58 -6.18 6.29
C SER A 42 -0.75 -7.35 6.84
N LEU A 43 -0.64 -7.50 8.16
CA LEU A 43 0.12 -8.59 8.78
C LEU A 43 -0.55 -9.95 8.53
N LEU A 44 -1.88 -10.02 8.61
CA LEU A 44 -2.63 -11.23 8.27
C LEU A 44 -2.52 -11.57 6.77
N VAL A 45 -2.63 -10.58 5.89
CA VAL A 45 -2.47 -10.76 4.44
C VAL A 45 -1.06 -11.27 4.10
N LEU A 46 -0.05 -10.74 4.76
CA LEU A 46 1.34 -11.20 4.62
C LEU A 46 1.47 -12.66 5.02
N ALA A 47 0.90 -13.07 6.15
CA ALA A 47 0.91 -14.46 6.60
C ALA A 47 0.23 -15.40 5.59
N ILE A 48 -0.94 -15.01 5.08
CA ILE A 48 -1.69 -15.78 4.07
C ILE A 48 -0.87 -15.90 2.78
N SER A 49 -0.31 -14.79 2.30
CA SER A 49 0.51 -14.76 1.08
C SER A 49 1.75 -15.64 1.20
N LEU A 50 2.43 -15.60 2.35
CA LEU A 50 3.61 -16.42 2.61
C LEU A 50 3.26 -17.91 2.61
N PHE A 51 2.13 -18.28 3.21
CA PHE A 51 1.65 -19.66 3.23
C PHE A 51 1.35 -20.19 1.83
N ILE A 52 0.67 -19.38 1.00
CA ILE A 52 0.37 -19.71 -0.40
C ILE A 52 1.66 -19.83 -1.22
N ALA A 53 2.62 -18.92 -1.04
CA ALA A 53 3.90 -18.95 -1.75
C ALA A 53 4.71 -20.23 -1.47
N ILE A 54 4.73 -20.68 -0.22
CA ILE A 54 5.47 -21.89 0.18
C ILE A 54 4.73 -23.15 -0.25
N LEU A 55 3.43 -23.26 0.02
CA LEU A 55 2.68 -24.49 -0.22
C LEU A 55 2.22 -24.67 -1.66
N CYS A 56 1.66 -23.63 -2.28
CA CYS A 56 1.09 -23.72 -3.63
C CYS A 56 2.18 -23.53 -4.70
N TYR A 57 3.03 -22.53 -4.53
CA TYR A 57 4.09 -22.20 -5.51
C TYR A 57 5.43 -22.89 -5.24
N ARG A 58 5.51 -23.69 -4.17
CA ARG A 58 6.71 -24.47 -3.78
C ARG A 58 7.98 -23.61 -3.72
N MET A 59 7.83 -22.36 -3.27
CA MET A 59 8.97 -21.47 -3.09
C MET A 59 9.81 -21.93 -1.89
N PRO A 60 11.16 -21.97 -1.99
CA PRO A 60 12.02 -22.27 -0.85
C PRO A 60 11.77 -21.28 0.29
N VAL A 61 11.61 -21.79 1.52
CA VAL A 61 11.28 -20.98 2.70
C VAL A 61 12.29 -19.85 2.92
N SER A 62 13.58 -20.11 2.69
CA SER A 62 14.64 -19.12 2.80
C SER A 62 14.42 -17.93 1.87
N LEU A 63 14.05 -18.17 0.61
CA LEU A 63 13.77 -17.13 -0.37
C LEU A 63 12.45 -16.41 -0.08
N ALA A 64 11.43 -17.12 0.41
CA ALA A 64 10.14 -16.53 0.75
C ALA A 64 10.26 -15.51 1.90
N VAL A 65 11.02 -15.86 2.94
CA VAL A 65 11.32 -14.94 4.06
C VAL A 65 12.19 -13.78 3.57
N LEU A 66 13.22 -14.05 2.78
CA LEU A 66 14.10 -13.01 2.25
C LEU A 66 13.34 -12.00 1.35
N SER A 67 12.45 -12.49 0.50
CA SER A 67 11.57 -11.66 -0.33
C SER A 67 10.63 -10.80 0.52
N THR A 68 10.06 -11.37 1.58
CA THR A 68 9.20 -10.65 2.53
C THR A 68 9.97 -9.53 3.23
N LEU A 69 11.18 -9.81 3.74
CA LEU A 69 12.03 -8.80 4.37
C LEU A 69 12.45 -7.72 3.38
N HIS A 70 12.80 -8.10 2.16
CA HIS A 70 13.17 -7.14 1.12
C HIS A 70 12.00 -6.20 0.78
N GLY A 71 10.80 -6.74 0.60
CA GLY A 71 9.59 -5.94 0.42
C GLY A 71 9.27 -5.06 1.62
N GLY A 72 9.45 -5.56 2.84
CA GLY A 72 9.27 -4.79 4.08
C GLY A 72 10.25 -3.61 4.21
N LEU A 73 11.53 -3.84 3.92
CA LEU A 73 12.56 -2.79 3.91
C LEU A 73 12.32 -1.77 2.80
N TYR A 74 11.87 -2.22 1.63
CA TYR A 74 11.46 -1.34 0.55
C TYR A 74 10.21 -0.53 0.92
N GLY A 75 9.27 -1.10 1.68
CA GLY A 75 8.17 -0.32 2.23
C GLY A 75 8.66 0.73 3.25
N LEU A 76 9.57 0.33 4.13
CA LEU A 76 10.03 1.18 5.23
C LEU A 76 10.91 2.35 4.75
N PHE A 77 11.79 2.13 3.78
CA PHE A 77 12.79 3.14 3.43
C PHE A 77 12.26 4.13 2.38
N PRO A 78 12.09 3.79 1.08
CA PRO A 78 11.66 4.75 0.08
C PRO A 78 10.24 5.29 0.30
N ILE A 79 9.27 4.46 0.72
CA ILE A 79 7.89 4.93 0.88
C ILE A 79 7.76 5.84 2.12
N CYS A 80 8.27 5.43 3.29
CA CYS A 80 8.22 6.31 4.46
C CYS A 80 9.03 7.58 4.25
N TRP A 81 10.18 7.52 3.55
CA TRP A 81 10.96 8.71 3.23
C TRP A 81 10.16 9.72 2.41
N ILE A 82 9.41 9.27 1.40
CA ILE A 82 8.53 10.14 0.61
C ILE A 82 7.47 10.81 1.51
N VAL A 83 6.85 10.05 2.42
CA VAL A 83 5.82 10.60 3.32
C VAL A 83 6.43 11.63 4.27
N ILE A 84 7.59 11.36 4.86
CA ILE A 84 8.28 12.29 5.76
C ILE A 84 8.64 13.58 5.02
N MET A 85 9.22 13.47 3.82
CA MET A 85 9.57 14.64 3.01
C MET A 85 8.33 15.44 2.61
N ALA A 86 7.21 14.77 2.30
CA ALA A 86 5.95 15.44 1.98
C ALA A 86 5.38 16.22 3.17
N VAL A 87 5.38 15.62 4.37
CA VAL A 87 4.96 16.31 5.61
C VAL A 87 5.90 17.46 5.94
N PHE A 88 7.20 17.27 5.79
CA PHE A 88 8.20 18.32 6.00
C PHE A 88 8.00 19.50 5.04
N LEU A 89 7.78 19.21 3.75
CA LEU A 89 7.46 20.23 2.76
C LEU A 89 6.17 20.97 3.12
N PHE A 90 5.13 20.24 3.53
CA PHE A 90 3.87 20.84 3.98
C PHE A 90 4.09 21.79 5.16
N ASP A 91 4.85 21.38 6.18
CA ASP A 91 5.18 22.22 7.33
C ASP A 91 5.96 23.49 6.92
N ILE A 92 6.86 23.38 5.95
CA ILE A 92 7.56 24.55 5.38
C ILE A 92 6.57 25.47 4.65
N THR A 93 5.68 24.93 3.82
CA THR A 93 4.67 25.71 3.10
C THR A 93 3.72 26.44 4.05
N VAL A 94 3.34 25.80 5.16
CA VAL A 94 2.53 26.41 6.22
C VAL A 94 3.32 27.52 6.92
N LYS A 95 4.55 27.25 7.37
CA LYS A 95 5.37 28.23 8.11
C LYS A 95 5.83 29.42 7.26
N SER A 96 6.03 29.22 5.96
CA SER A 96 6.42 30.28 5.02
C SER A 96 5.27 31.19 4.60
N GLY A 97 4.03 30.93 5.06
CA GLY A 97 2.84 31.71 4.69
C GLY A 97 2.39 31.54 3.24
N GLN A 98 3.10 30.73 2.43
CA GLN A 98 2.69 30.46 1.05
C GLN A 98 1.34 29.76 0.95
N LEU A 99 0.93 29.03 1.99
CA LEU A 99 -0.41 28.47 2.05
C LEU A 99 -1.50 29.55 2.06
N GLU A 100 -1.28 30.68 2.74
CA GLU A 100 -2.23 31.80 2.74
C GLU A 100 -2.32 32.47 1.38
N VAL A 101 -1.19 32.60 0.68
CA VAL A 101 -1.16 33.12 -0.70
C VAL A 101 -1.98 32.21 -1.62
N ILE A 102 -1.82 30.89 -1.52
CA ILE A 102 -2.63 29.92 -2.30
C ILE A 102 -4.11 30.04 -1.96
N LYS A 103 -4.47 30.13 -0.67
CA LYS A 103 -5.86 30.34 -0.24
C LYS A 103 -6.45 31.63 -0.81
N HIS A 104 -5.67 32.71 -0.84
CA HIS A 104 -6.09 33.99 -1.40
C HIS A 104 -6.30 33.94 -2.92
N PHE A 105 -5.43 33.24 -3.65
CA PHE A 105 -5.62 32.99 -5.09
C PHE A 105 -6.84 32.11 -5.37
N MET A 106 -7.10 31.07 -4.58
CA MET A 106 -8.31 30.25 -4.74
C MET A 106 -9.58 31.06 -4.44
N ALA A 107 -9.53 31.93 -3.42
CA ALA A 107 -10.61 32.84 -3.08
C ALA A 107 -10.84 33.93 -4.14
N SER A 108 -9.82 34.36 -4.90
CA SER A 108 -10.01 35.37 -5.96
C SER A 108 -10.71 34.80 -7.21
N ILE A 109 -10.66 33.49 -7.42
CA ILE A 109 -11.34 32.80 -8.52
C ILE A 109 -12.85 32.60 -8.23
N THR A 110 -13.29 32.66 -6.97
CA THR A 110 -14.70 32.53 -6.59
C THR A 110 -15.11 33.59 -5.56
N SER A 111 -15.98 34.50 -5.98
CA SER A 111 -16.56 35.57 -5.15
C SER A 111 -17.71 35.10 -4.24
N ASP A 112 -18.03 33.81 -4.25
CA ASP A 112 -19.16 33.24 -3.51
C ASP A 112 -18.76 32.85 -2.07
N ARG A 113 -19.26 33.63 -1.11
CA ARG A 113 -18.96 33.52 0.34
C ARG A 113 -19.19 32.11 0.92
N ARG A 114 -20.06 31.31 0.30
CA ARG A 114 -20.39 29.95 0.78
C ARG A 114 -19.27 28.95 0.54
N LEU A 115 -18.58 29.06 -0.60
CA LEU A 115 -17.44 28.19 -0.93
C LEU A 115 -16.19 28.57 -0.14
N GLN A 116 -16.08 29.84 0.26
CA GLN A 116 -14.99 30.36 1.08
C GLN A 116 -14.95 29.79 2.51
N ALA A 117 -16.08 29.34 3.05
CA ALA A 117 -16.17 28.78 4.40
C ALA A 117 -15.68 27.31 4.50
N LEU A 118 -15.40 26.66 3.36
CA LEU A 118 -14.96 25.25 3.27
C LEU A 118 -13.43 25.10 3.06
N LEU A 119 -12.68 26.19 2.86
CA LEU A 119 -11.22 26.28 2.62
C LEU A 119 -10.43 26.69 3.88
#